data_AF-A0A1M6RK67-F1
#
_entry.id   AF-A0A1M6RK67-F1
#
_cell.length_a   1.000
_cell.length_b   1.000
_cell.length_c   1.000
_cell.angle_alpha   90.00
_cell.angle_beta   90.00
_cell.angle_gamma   90.00
#
_symmetry.space_group_name_H-M   'P 1'
#
loop_
_entity.id
_entity.type
_entity.pdbx_description
1 polymer ?
#
loop_
_entity_poly.entity_id
_entity_poly.type
_entity_poly.pdbx_seq_one_letter_code
_entity_poly.pdbx_strand_id
1 'polypeptide(L)'
;MENTKYTRAKERVEEIKAFYGKVASAIVTILIVAAINYYLNEWRHAWFLWVVFGLSISLFFKANKIFNLNPFMNRDWEERKLQEFLQQEESRKRWN
;
A
#
# COMPACT_ATOMS: atom_id res chain seq x y z
N MET A 1 -23.93 -8.96 11.94
CA MET A 1 -23.44 -7.58 11.79
C MET A 1 -22.10 -7.33 12.50
N GLU A 2 -21.78 -8.06 13.58
CA GLU A 2 -20.50 -7.92 14.30
C GLU A 2 -19.28 -8.44 13.51
N ASN A 3 -19.47 -9.54 12.77
CA ASN A 3 -18.38 -10.18 12.02
C ASN A 3 -17.76 -9.26 10.96
N THR A 4 -18.54 -8.49 10.21
CA THR A 4 -18.06 -7.69 9.07
C THR A 4 -17.17 -6.52 9.47
N LYS A 5 -17.42 -5.88 10.62
CA LYS A 5 -16.52 -4.84 11.15
C LYS A 5 -15.18 -5.42 11.58
N TYR A 6 -15.20 -6.62 12.18
CA TYR A 6 -13.99 -7.32 12.61
C TYR A 6 -13.13 -7.78 11.43
N THR A 7 -13.75 -8.33 10.36
CA THR A 7 -13.00 -8.76 9.16
C THR A 7 -12.32 -7.59 8.46
N ARG A 8 -13.03 -6.47 8.27
CA ARG A 8 -12.44 -5.27 7.64
C ARG A 8 -11.30 -4.67 8.44
N ALA A 9 -11.42 -4.63 9.77
CA ALA A 9 -10.34 -4.17 10.64
C ALA A 9 -9.11 -5.08 10.50
N LYS A 10 -9.32 -6.40 10.42
CA LYS A 10 -8.26 -7.38 10.26
C LYS A 10 -7.56 -7.26 8.90
N GLU A 11 -8.32 -7.10 7.82
CA GLU A 11 -7.79 -6.86 6.45
C GLU A 11 -6.90 -5.63 6.39
N ARG A 12 -7.32 -4.51 7.00
CA ARG A 12 -6.47 -3.30 7.07
C ARG A 12 -5.16 -3.54 7.81
N VAL A 13 -5.20 -4.27 8.93
CA VAL A 13 -3.99 -4.58 9.70
C VAL A 13 -3.04 -5.46 8.89
N GLU A 14 -3.59 -6.40 8.12
CA GLU A 14 -2.81 -7.28 7.26
C GLU A 14 -2.14 -6.53 6.10
N GLU A 15 -2.85 -5.59 5.47
CA GLU A 15 -2.29 -4.71 4.44
C GLU A 15 -1.16 -3.82 4.99
N ILE A 16 -1.36 -3.24 6.17
CA ILE A 16 -0.33 -2.42 6.85
C ILE A 16 0.90 -3.28 7.18
N LYS A 17 0.71 -4.50 7.71
CA LYS A 17 1.83 -5.43 7.96
C LYS A 17 2.59 -5.78 6.69
N ALA A 18 1.87 -6.09 5.61
CA ALA A 18 2.48 -6.40 4.32
C ALA A 18 3.31 -5.21 3.78
N PHE A 19 2.83 -3.99 3.98
CA PHE A 19 3.57 -2.76 3.64
C PHE A 19 4.85 -2.60 4.45
N TYR A 20 4.80 -2.77 5.78
CA TYR A 20 6.00 -2.72 6.61
C TYR A 20 7.03 -3.77 6.18
N GLY A 21 6.59 -4.96 5.76
CA GLY A 21 7.47 -5.96 5.14
C GLY A 21 8.18 -5.43 3.89
N LYS A 22 7.47 -4.74 2.99
CA LYS A 22 8.07 -4.12 1.80
C LYS A 22 9.00 -2.96 2.14
N VAL A 23 8.69 -2.15 3.15
CA VAL A 23 9.56 -1.07 3.64
C VAL A 23 10.85 -1.66 4.21
N ALA A 24 10.76 -2.69 5.05
CA ALA A 24 11.93 -3.36 5.61
C ALA A 24 12.82 -3.95 4.51
N SER A 25 12.23 -4.65 3.53
CA SER A 25 12.98 -5.14 2.36
C SER A 25 13.63 -4.00 1.58
N ALA A 26 12.97 -2.87 1.40
CA ALA A 26 13.54 -1.72 0.70
C ALA A 26 14.74 -1.12 1.46
N ILE A 27 14.66 -1.00 2.78
CA ILE A 27 15.79 -0.55 3.61
C ILE A 27 16.99 -1.49 3.44
N VAL A 28 16.76 -2.81 3.52
CA VAL A 28 17.83 -3.80 3.31
C VAL A 28 18.44 -3.67 1.91
N THR A 29 17.63 -3.53 0.87
CA THR A 29 18.12 -3.30 -0.50
C THR A 29 18.95 -2.02 -0.59
N ILE A 30 18.50 -0.91 0.01
CA ILE A 30 19.26 0.35 0.03
C ILE A 30 20.60 0.17 0.72
N LEU A 31 20.66 -0.54 1.85
CA LEU A 31 21.91 -0.82 2.57
C LEU A 31 22.88 -1.65 1.72
N ILE A 32 22.39 -2.69 1.05
CA ILE A 32 23.20 -3.52 0.15
C ILE A 32 23.74 -2.65 -1.01
N VAL A 33 22.90 -1.84 -1.64
CA VAL A 33 23.29 -0.99 -2.77
C VAL A 33 24.26 0.11 -2.32
N ALA A 34 24.07 0.68 -1.13
CA ALA A 34 24.99 1.65 -0.54
C ALA A 34 26.37 1.02 -0.25
N ALA A 35 26.40 -0.20 0.28
CA ALA A 35 27.64 -0.94 0.48
C ALA A 35 28.35 -1.21 -0.85
N ILE A 36 27.63 -1.67 -1.87
CA ILE A 36 28.15 -1.88 -3.22
C ILE A 36 28.70 -0.57 -3.81
N ASN A 37 27.98 0.54 -3.66
CA ASN A 37 28.43 1.84 -4.14
C ASN A 37 29.75 2.29 -3.48
N TYR A 38 29.88 2.06 -2.17
CA TYR A 38 31.11 2.33 -1.43
C TYR A 38 32.29 1.50 -1.96
N TYR A 39 32.10 0.18 -2.11
CA TYR A 39 33.16 -0.73 -2.56
C TYR A 39 33.59 -0.52 -4.02
N LEU A 40 32.67 -0.14 -4.92
CA LEU A 40 32.97 0.00 -6.34
C LEU A 40 33.53 1.36 -6.74
N ASN A 41 33.09 2.43 -6.09
CA ASN A 41 33.32 3.79 -6.60
C ASN A 41 33.80 4.78 -5.55
N GLU A 42 34.01 4.37 -4.29
CA GLU A 42 34.44 5.26 -3.20
C GLU A 42 33.64 6.58 -3.16
N TRP A 43 32.32 6.51 -3.41
CA TRP A 43 31.41 7.68 -3.50
C TRP A 43 31.62 8.65 -4.68
N ARG A 44 32.54 8.36 -5.61
CA ARG A 44 32.80 9.25 -6.75
C ARG A 44 31.59 9.38 -7.69
N HIS A 45 30.76 8.35 -7.80
CA HIS A 45 29.52 8.35 -8.58
C HIS A 45 28.38 7.75 -7.73
N ALA A 46 27.52 8.61 -7.18
CA ALA A 46 26.40 8.25 -6.31
C ALA A 46 25.20 7.65 -7.07
N TRP A 47 25.43 6.63 -7.90
CA TRP A 47 24.39 5.97 -8.68
C TRP A 47 23.31 5.29 -7.81
N PHE A 48 23.63 4.98 -6.54
CA PHE A 48 22.66 4.44 -5.58
C PHE A 48 21.45 5.36 -5.38
N LEU A 49 21.60 6.66 -5.61
CA LEU A 49 20.50 7.63 -5.53
C LEU A 49 19.36 7.29 -6.50
N TRP A 50 19.68 6.78 -7.70
CA TRP A 50 18.65 6.35 -8.65
C TRP A 50 17.86 5.14 -8.13
N VAL A 51 18.53 4.23 -7.45
CA VAL A 51 17.89 3.06 -6.83
C VAL A 51 17.00 3.48 -5.66
N VAL A 52 17.52 4.35 -4.79
CA VAL A 52 16.75 4.93 -3.68
C VAL A 52 15.54 5.68 -4.22
N PHE A 53 15.68 6.44 -5.30
CA PHE A 53 14.60 7.21 -5.91
C PHE A 53 13.49 6.30 -6.46
N GLY A 54 13.85 5.24 -7.20
CA GLY A 54 12.87 4.27 -7.71
C GLY A 54 12.13 3.53 -6.59
N LEU A 55 12.85 3.12 -5.54
CA LEU A 55 12.23 2.47 -4.37
C LEU A 55 11.33 3.43 -3.59
N SER A 56 11.75 4.67 -3.42
CA SER A 56 10.99 5.71 -2.71
C SER A 56 9.67 5.99 -3.43
N ILE A 57 9.69 6.13 -4.75
CA ILE A 57 8.47 6.32 -5.56
C ILE A 57 7.55 5.10 -5.43
N SER A 58 8.10 3.88 -5.55
CA SER A 58 7.30 2.65 -5.42
C SER A 58 6.61 2.55 -4.05
N LEU A 59 7.34 2.85 -2.98
CA LEU A 59 6.80 2.88 -1.62
C LEU A 59 5.79 4.00 -1.44
N PHE A 60 6.03 5.18 -1.99
CA PHE A 60 5.12 6.33 -1.89
C PHE A 60 3.76 6.03 -2.52
N PHE A 61 3.72 5.41 -3.71
CA PHE A 61 2.46 5.01 -4.34
C PHE A 61 1.72 3.94 -3.52
N LYS A 62 2.44 2.96 -2.97
CA LYS A 62 1.84 1.93 -2.10
C LYS A 62 1.31 2.53 -0.80
N ALA A 63 2.07 3.44 -0.18
CA ALA A 63 1.65 4.16 1.01
C ALA A 63 0.40 4.99 0.74
N ASN A 64 0.35 5.72 -0.38
CA ASN A 64 -0.83 6.48 -0.77
C ASN A 64 -2.09 5.60 -0.86
N LYS A 65 -1.95 4.41 -1.45
CA LYS A 65 -3.04 3.44 -1.57
C LYS A 65 -3.49 2.89 -0.20
N ILE A 66 -2.54 2.50 0.67
CA ILE A 66 -2.84 1.83 1.94
C ILE A 66 -3.34 2.79 3.01
N PHE A 67 -2.72 3.96 3.12
CA PHE A 67 -3.18 5.01 4.03
C PHE A 67 -4.42 5.72 3.50
N ASN A 68 -4.86 5.40 2.28
CA ASN A 68 -6.04 5.99 1.64
C ASN A 68 -5.98 7.52 1.75
N LEU A 69 -4.78 8.07 1.47
CA LEU A 69 -4.39 9.47 1.67
C LEU A 69 -5.07 10.43 0.68
N ASN A 70 -6.15 9.99 0.03
CA ASN A 70 -6.90 10.81 -0.89
C ASN A 70 -7.98 11.57 -0.09
N PRO A 71 -7.77 12.84 0.31
CA PRO A 71 -8.77 13.62 1.04
C PRO A 71 -10.10 13.79 0.26
N PHE A 72 -10.10 13.50 -1.04
CA PHE A 72 -11.27 13.53 -1.90
C PHE A 72 -12.07 12.22 -1.95
N MET A 73 -11.46 11.07 -1.64
CA MET A 73 -12.11 9.76 -1.69
C MET A 73 -12.38 9.30 -0.25
N ASN A 74 -13.26 10.05 0.43
CA ASN A 74 -13.64 9.74 1.80
C ASN A 74 -14.16 8.29 1.87
N ARG A 75 -13.84 7.61 2.97
CA ARG A 75 -14.34 6.25 3.31
C ARG A 75 -15.85 6.10 3.11
N ASP A 76 -16.59 7.20 3.25
CA ASP A 76 -18.02 7.29 2.98
C ASP A 76 -18.41 7.00 1.53
N TRP A 77 -17.60 7.36 0.53
CA TRP A 77 -17.90 7.04 -0.88
C TRP A 77 -17.74 5.55 -1.16
N GLU A 78 -16.66 4.93 -0.65
CA GLU A 78 -16.46 3.48 -0.75
C GLU A 78 -17.57 2.70 -0.02
N GLU A 79 -17.92 3.14 1.19
CA GLU A 79 -18.98 2.53 2.00
C GLU A 79 -20.34 2.65 1.29
N ARG A 80 -20.66 3.83 0.72
CA ARG A 80 -21.88 4.04 -0.08
C ARG A 80 -21.92 3.17 -1.33
N LYS A 81 -20.82 3.08 -2.08
CA LYS A 81 -20.78 2.29 -3.32
C LYS A 81 -20.92 0.79 -3.04
N LEU A 82 -20.31 0.32 -1.96
CA LEU A 82 -20.46 -1.07 -1.54
C LEU A 82 -21.90 -1.38 -1.10
N GLN A 83 -22.55 -0.44 -0.42
CA GLN A 83 -23.96 -0.56 -0.03
C GLN A 83 -24.90 -0.57 -1.24
N GLU A 84 -24.63 0.28 -2.25
CA GLU A 84 -25.33 0.26 -3.55
C GLU A 84 -25.15 -1.09 -4.26
N PHE A 85 -23.94 -1.64 -4.29
CA PHE A 85 -23.67 -2.94 -4.91
C PHE A 85 -24.41 -4.08 -4.21
N LEU A 86 -24.39 -4.12 -2.87
CA LEU A 86 -25.11 -5.13 -2.08
C LEU A 86 -26.64 -5.03 -2.29
N GLN A 87 -27.19 -3.81 -2.33
CA GLN A 87 -28.61 -3.61 -2.66
C GLN A 87 -28.96 -4.02 -4.09
N GLN A 88 -28.06 -3.78 -5.06
CA GLN A 88 -28.25 -4.25 -6.43
C GLN A 88 -28.21 -5.78 -6.54
N GLU A 89 -27.36 -6.47 -5.79
CA GLU A 89 -27.36 -7.94 -5.72
C GLU A 89 -28.62 -8.48 -5.05
N GLU A 90 -29.03 -7.88 -3.94
CA GLU A 90 -30.20 -8.32 -3.17
C GLU A 90 -31.50 -8.08 -3.95
N SER A 91 -31.61 -6.95 -4.64
CA SER A 91 -32.72 -6.70 -5.58
C SER A 91 -32.66 -7.68 -6.75
N ARG A 92 -31.50 -7.92 -7.38
CA ARG A 92 -31.42 -8.89 -8.50
C ARG A 92 -31.80 -10.32 -8.07
N LYS A 93 -31.47 -10.74 -6.85
CA LYS A 93 -31.90 -12.04 -6.30
C LYS A 93 -33.38 -12.13 -5.95
N ARG A 94 -34.07 -11.00 -5.75
CA ARG A 94 -35.49 -10.96 -5.40
C ARG A 94 -36.42 -11.04 -6.62
N TRP A 95 -35.89 -10.75 -7.80
CA TRP A 95 -36.60 -10.76 -9.08
C TRP A 95 -36.31 -12.03 -9.92
N ASN A 96 -35.61 -13.01 -9.34
CA ASN A 96 -35.25 -14.29 -9.94
C ASN A 96 -35.69 -15.43 -9.02
#